data_AF-A0A645AYN1-F1
#
_entry.id   AF-A0A645AYN1-F1
#
_cell.length_a   1.000
_cell.length_b   1.000
_cell.length_c   1.000
_cell.angle_alpha   90.00
_cell.angle_beta   90.00
_cell.angle_gamma   90.00
#
_symmetry.space_group_name_H-M   'P 1'
#
loop_
_entity.id
_entity.type
_entity.pdbx_description
1 polymer ?
#
loop_
_entity_poly.entity_id
_entity_poly.type
_entity_poly.pdbx_seq_one_letter_code
_entity_poly.pdbx_strand_id
1 'polypeptide(L)'
;MASDISKGNALKILSEKLDVDLSKVIAFGDNNNDLEMFQCAGMPIAMENAIDSVKLHAKYITKSNDESGIAYAINNFILKD
;
A
#
# COMPACT_ATOMS: atom_id res chain seq x y z
N MET A 1 -0.98 -3.32 -23.56
CA MET A 1 -0.22 -3.21 -22.31
C MET A 1 0.60 -4.49 -22.19
N ALA A 2 1.88 -4.40 -21.82
CA ALA A 2 2.67 -5.60 -21.55
C ALA A 2 2.08 -6.29 -20.31
N SER A 3 1.87 -7.60 -20.38
CA SER A 3 1.10 -8.38 -19.40
C SER A 3 1.71 -8.45 -18.00
N ASP A 4 2.99 -8.08 -17.86
CA ASP A 4 3.73 -8.17 -16.59
C ASP A 4 4.03 -6.81 -15.93
N ILE A 5 3.39 -5.71 -16.38
CA ILE A 5 3.62 -4.38 -15.81
C ILE A 5 2.50 -4.04 -14.82
N SER A 6 2.83 -4.12 -13.53
CA SER A 6 1.99 -3.69 -12.42
C SER A 6 2.78 -3.09 -11.27
N LYS A 7 2.10 -2.31 -10.40
CA LYS A 7 2.70 -1.83 -9.14
C LYS A 7 3.10 -3.01 -8.25
N GLY A 8 2.28 -4.06 -8.19
CA GLY A 8 2.57 -5.28 -7.43
C GLY A 8 3.81 -6.02 -7.92
N ASN A 9 4.00 -6.17 -9.23
CA ASN A 9 5.19 -6.81 -9.78
C ASN A 9 6.44 -5.95 -9.57
N ALA A 10 6.34 -4.63 -9.78
CA ALA A 10 7.43 -3.70 -9.50
C ALA A 10 7.85 -3.73 -8.02
N LEU A 11 6.89 -3.82 -7.09
CA LEU A 11 7.16 -3.93 -5.66
C LEU A 11 7.92 -5.22 -5.33
N LYS A 12 7.51 -6.37 -5.88
CA LYS A 12 8.22 -7.66 -5.68
C LYS A 12 9.68 -7.58 -6.14
N ILE A 13 9.91 -7.07 -7.35
CA ILE A 13 11.26 -6.90 -7.92
C ILE A 13 12.11 -5.96 -7.05
N LEU A 14 11.52 -4.87 -6.55
CA LEU A 14 12.24 -3.93 -5.69
C LEU A 14 12.58 -4.54 -4.34
N SER A 15 11.64 -5.25 -3.71
CA SER A 15 11.84 -5.96 -2.45
C SER A 15 12.97 -6.99 -2.55
N GLU A 16 13.03 -7.77 -3.63
CA GLU A 16 14.12 -8.71 -3.88
C GLU A 16 15.48 -8.01 -4.00
N LYS A 17 15.54 -6.87 -4.71
CA LYS A 17 16.79 -6.10 -4.86
C LYS A 17 17.29 -5.47 -3.57
N LEU A 18 16.38 -5.14 -2.65
CA LEU A 18 16.70 -4.49 -1.38
C LEU A 18 16.84 -5.49 -0.22
N ASP A 19 16.65 -6.79 -0.46
CA ASP A 19 16.60 -7.83 0.58
C ASP A 19 15.56 -7.50 1.69
N VAL A 20 14.39 -7.03 1.27
CA VAL A 20 13.28 -6.67 2.17
C VAL A 20 12.12 -7.64 1.95
N ASP A 21 11.78 -8.38 3.00
CA ASP A 21 10.58 -9.22 3.02
C ASP A 21 9.32 -8.37 2.85
N LEU A 22 8.48 -8.73 1.87
CA LEU A 22 7.19 -8.10 1.61
C LEU A 22 6.27 -8.09 2.84
N SER A 23 6.41 -9.06 3.76
CA SER A 23 5.68 -9.08 5.04
C SER A 23 5.96 -7.86 5.93
N LYS A 24 7.10 -7.19 5.70
CA LYS A 24 7.54 -5.97 6.40
C LYS A 24 7.24 -4.68 5.63
N VAL A 25 6.51 -4.77 4.51
CA VAL A 25 6.18 -3.62 3.65
C VAL A 25 4.78 -3.10 3.98
N ILE A 26 4.69 -1.77 4.15
CA ILE A 26 3.44 -1.03 4.13
C ILE A 26 3.21 -0.48 2.72
N ALA A 27 2.04 -0.75 2.15
CA ALA A 27 1.64 -0.26 0.83
C ALA A 27 0.43 0.68 0.95
N PHE A 28 0.54 1.90 0.42
CA PHE A 28 -0.54 2.88 0.40
C PHE A 28 -1.19 2.94 -0.98
N GLY A 29 -2.52 3.01 -1.04
CA GLY A 29 -3.24 3.05 -2.31
C GLY A 29 -4.66 3.62 -2.20
N ASP A 30 -5.18 4.03 -3.34
CA ASP A 30 -6.49 4.68 -3.46
C ASP A 30 -7.29 4.20 -4.68
N ASN A 31 -6.64 3.59 -5.67
CA ASN A 31 -7.23 3.23 -6.95
C ASN A 31 -6.98 1.77 -7.37
N ASN A 32 -7.68 1.31 -8.41
CA ASN A 32 -7.64 -0.09 -8.85
C ASN A 32 -6.22 -0.58 -9.21
N ASN A 33 -5.32 0.31 -9.66
CA ASN A 33 -3.94 -0.05 -9.97
C ASN A 33 -3.06 -0.31 -8.73
N ASP A 34 -3.59 -0.12 -7.52
CA ASP A 34 -2.93 -0.43 -6.25
C ASP A 34 -3.27 -1.83 -5.72
N LEU A 35 -4.33 -2.46 -6.23
CA LEU A 35 -4.83 -3.74 -5.71
C LEU A 35 -3.76 -4.85 -5.77
N GLU A 36 -3.00 -4.92 -6.86
CA GLU A 36 -1.92 -5.90 -7.02
C GLU A 36 -0.77 -5.67 -6.02
N MET A 37 -0.54 -4.42 -5.62
CA MET A 37 0.42 -4.08 -4.57
C MET A 37 -0.13 -4.46 -3.19
N PHE A 38 -1.44 -4.30 -2.98
CA PHE A 38 -2.09 -4.70 -1.71
C PHE A 38 -2.07 -6.21 -1.49
N GLN A 39 -2.17 -6.99 -2.57
CA GLN A 39 -2.12 -8.45 -2.51
C GLN A 39 -0.76 -8.99 -2.06
N CYS A 40 0.33 -8.24 -2.26
CA CYS A 40 1.67 -8.70 -1.92
C CYS A 40 2.27 -8.05 -0.66
N ALA A 41 1.88 -6.82 -0.31
CA ALA A 41 2.39 -6.16 0.87
C ALA A 41 1.86 -6.77 2.18
N GLY A 42 2.72 -6.82 3.21
CA GLY A 42 2.35 -7.29 4.54
C GLY A 42 1.29 -6.43 5.22
N MET A 43 1.26 -5.12 4.92
CA MET A 43 0.32 -4.17 5.49
C MET A 43 -0.24 -3.22 4.41
N PRO A 44 -1.28 -3.62 3.67
CA PRO A 44 -1.98 -2.73 2.75
C PRO A 44 -2.84 -1.72 3.51
N ILE A 45 -2.68 -0.43 3.18
CA ILE A 45 -3.42 0.69 3.78
C ILE A 45 -4.11 1.48 2.67
N ALA A 46 -5.44 1.54 2.72
CA ALA A 46 -6.22 2.38 1.82
C ALA A 46 -6.30 3.82 2.36
N MET A 47 -6.30 4.80 1.46
CA MET A 47 -6.65 6.18 1.80
C MET A 47 -8.16 6.32 2.06
N GLU A 48 -8.60 7.29 2.85
CA GLU A 48 -10.05 7.52 3.06
C GLU A 48 -10.76 7.86 1.74
N ASN A 49 -10.10 8.60 0.85
CA ASN A 49 -10.62 8.95 -0.46
C ASN A 49 -10.48 7.81 -1.50
N ALA A 50 -10.08 6.60 -1.08
CA ALA A 50 -9.98 5.45 -1.97
C ALA A 50 -11.35 4.95 -2.42
N ILE A 51 -11.39 4.33 -3.60
CA ILE A 51 -12.59 3.62 -4.08
C ILE A 51 -12.89 2.40 -3.20
N ASP A 52 -14.17 2.00 -3.14
CA ASP A 52 -14.63 0.93 -2.25
C ASP A 52 -13.90 -0.40 -2.49
N SER A 53 -13.60 -0.74 -3.76
CA SER A 53 -12.84 -1.94 -4.09
C SER A 53 -11.47 -1.96 -3.41
N VAL A 54 -10.79 -0.82 -3.29
CA VAL A 54 -9.46 -0.73 -2.65
C VAL A 54 -9.59 -0.81 -1.13
N LYS A 55 -10.58 -0.13 -0.54
CA LYS A 55 -10.86 -0.19 0.90
C LYS A 55 -11.14 -1.61 1.38
N LEU A 56 -11.88 -2.39 0.59
CA LEU A 56 -12.21 -3.79 0.90
C LEU A 56 -10.99 -4.71 0.96
N HIS A 57 -9.89 -4.36 0.29
CA HIS A 57 -8.65 -5.15 0.26
C HIS A 57 -7.57 -4.61 1.22
N ALA A 58 -7.85 -3.54 1.97
CA ALA A 58 -6.92 -2.97 2.92
C ALA A 58 -7.05 -3.60 4.32
N LYS A 59 -5.95 -3.63 5.07
CA LYS A 59 -5.96 -3.97 6.51
C LYS A 59 -6.31 -2.77 7.38
N TYR A 60 -6.11 -1.56 6.86
CA TYR A 60 -6.40 -0.32 7.54
C TYR A 60 -6.82 0.75 6.52
N ILE A 61 -7.74 1.63 6.93
CA ILE A 61 -8.10 2.81 6.16
C ILE A 61 -7.56 4.02 6.92
N THR A 62 -6.59 4.73 6.32
CA THR A 62 -6.06 5.98 6.88
C THR A 62 -6.92 7.17 6.44
N LYS A 63 -6.56 8.40 6.85
CA LYS A 63 -7.26 9.63 6.43
C LYS A 63 -7.15 9.87 4.92
N SER A 64 -7.85 10.88 4.42
CA SER A 64 -7.75 11.26 3.00
C SER A 64 -6.36 11.84 2.69
N ASN A 65 -6.05 11.94 1.40
CA ASN A 65 -4.86 12.65 0.94
C ASN A 65 -4.86 14.12 1.39
N ASP A 66 -6.02 14.79 1.41
CA ASP A 66 -6.17 16.19 1.83
C ASP A 66 -5.92 16.38 3.34
N GLU A 67 -6.06 15.31 4.12
CA GLU A 67 -5.83 15.27 5.56
C GLU A 67 -4.48 14.64 5.95
N SER A 68 -3.53 14.56 5.00
CA SER A 68 -2.21 13.97 5.22
C SER A 68 -2.25 12.50 5.70
N GLY A 69 -3.14 11.68 5.10
CA GLY A 69 -3.36 10.29 5.53
C GLY A 69 -2.12 9.40 5.57
N ILE A 70 -1.17 9.57 4.65
CA ILE A 70 0.09 8.81 4.70
C ILE A 70 0.90 9.18 5.95
N ALA A 71 1.07 10.48 6.23
CA ALA A 71 1.81 10.95 7.40
C ALA A 71 1.14 10.50 8.70
N TYR A 72 -0.20 10.56 8.76
CA TYR A 72 -0.97 10.03 9.88
C TYR A 72 -0.68 8.54 10.12
N ALA A 73 -0.70 7.72 9.07
CA ALA A 73 -0.41 6.30 9.20
C ALA A 73 1.05 6.05 9.65
N ILE A 74 2.04 6.72 9.06
CA ILE A 74 3.44 6.59 9.45
C ILE A 74 3.63 6.89 10.95
N ASN A 75 3.03 7.97 11.45
CA ASN A 75 3.12 8.34 12.86
C ASN A 75 2.47 7.32 13.80
N ASN A 76 1.46 6.58 13.34
CA ASN A 76 0.74 5.62 14.18
C ASN A 76 1.29 4.19 14.10
N PHE A 77 1.91 3.81 12.98
CA PHE A 77 2.36 2.44 12.72
C PHE A 77 3.88 2.26 12.72
N ILE A 78 4.65 3.32 12.48
CA ILE A 78 6.12 3.23 12.33
C ILE A 78 6.84 4.01 13.43
N LEU A 79 6.47 5.27 13.65
CA LEU A 79 7.19 6.18 14.54
C LEU A 79 6.64 6.22 15.97
N LYS A 80 5.68 5.35 16.28
CA LYS A 80 5.04 5.32 17.60
C LYS A 80 5.95 4.58 18.58
N ASP A 81 6.29 5.23 19.69
CA ASP A 81 7.11 4.68 20.79
C ASP A 81 6.48 3.42 21.43
#